data_AF-A0A954IJM5-F1
#
_entry.id   AF-A0A954IJM5-F1
#
_cell.length_a   1.000
_cell.length_b   1.000
_cell.length_c   1.000
_cell.angle_alpha   90.00
_cell.angle_beta   90.00
_cell.angle_gamma   90.00
#
_symmetry.space_group_name_H-M   'P 1'
#
loop_
_entity.id
_entity.type
_entity.pdbx_description
1 polymer ?
#
loop_
_entity_poly.entity_id
_entity_poly.type
_entity_poly.pdbx_seq_one_letter_code
_entity_poly.pdbx_strand_id
1 'polypeptide(L)'
;MRLLLTPSTRFEYRYRALLLFVSQPVLAAAVALWRQTSDPWYAIQVPMQLAWPAAVMAVLGTWIRVQASSYFTSVKVAQPDAMTDEIVDTGPFGSVRNPLYLGSLLEFFGYAVCFGWVPAFVYVLFHLLRYQRVVLHEEELFGKAFGTQFVTYCQVVPRWIPRSPWKLFYGSRWTMDAVFGNGPFIGLAAGVIVSAMTGTLWPVVPLEAAGFLMAGLHFLFRSQAHASAETVCATEDRERQSDGSGVTNGLAASSQSYAGRG
;
A
#
# COMPACT_ATOMS: atom_id res chain seq x y z
N MET A 1 -2.03 -16.32 19.32
CA MET A 1 -3.29 -15.59 19.60
C MET A 1 -3.48 -14.56 18.49
N ARG A 2 -4.20 -14.91 17.40
CA ARG A 2 -4.49 -13.98 16.30
C ARG A 2 -5.47 -12.93 16.83
N LEU A 3 -4.98 -11.72 17.10
CA LEU A 3 -5.81 -10.54 17.31
C LEU A 3 -6.52 -10.24 15.97
N LEU A 4 -7.68 -10.85 15.76
CA LEU A 4 -8.63 -10.42 14.73
C LEU A 4 -9.17 -9.05 15.15
N LEU A 5 -8.41 -8.00 14.85
CA LEU A 5 -8.90 -6.64 14.94
C LEU A 5 -10.10 -6.51 13.99
N THR A 6 -11.22 -6.05 14.52
CA THR A 6 -12.40 -5.67 13.73
C THR A 6 -11.95 -4.73 12.61
N PRO A 7 -12.35 -4.96 11.35
CA PRO A 7 -12.01 -4.03 10.26
C PRO A 7 -12.45 -2.63 10.66
N SER A 8 -11.55 -1.66 10.55
CA SER A 8 -11.85 -0.29 10.95
C SER A 8 -13.09 0.21 10.19
N THR A 9 -14.15 0.54 10.93
CA THR A 9 -15.41 1.07 10.35
C THR A 9 -15.25 2.48 9.80
N ARG A 10 -14.05 3.06 9.91
CA ARG A 10 -13.74 4.42 9.51
C ARG A 10 -13.80 4.52 7.99
N PHE A 11 -14.61 5.47 7.52
CA PHE A 11 -14.88 5.76 6.11
C PHE A 11 -13.60 5.81 5.24
N GLU A 12 -12.53 6.43 5.75
CA GLU A 12 -11.28 6.64 5.00
C GLU A 12 -10.55 5.33 4.64
N TYR A 13 -10.72 4.28 5.43
CA TYR A 13 -10.11 2.97 5.18
C TYR A 13 -10.92 2.20 4.14
N ARG A 14 -12.25 2.18 4.30
CA ARG A 14 -13.14 1.47 3.38
C ARG A 14 -13.13 2.05 1.98
N TYR A 15 -13.01 3.38 1.85
CA TYR A 15 -13.03 4.07 0.56
C TYR A 15 -11.65 4.59 0.15
N ARG A 16 -10.54 4.06 0.68
CA ARG A 16 -9.18 4.58 0.41
C ARG A 16 -8.84 4.64 -1.09
N ALA A 17 -9.11 3.55 -1.81
CA ALA A 17 -8.85 3.45 -3.26
C ALA A 17 -9.84 4.30 -4.07
N LEU A 18 -11.10 4.35 -3.64
CA LEU A 18 -12.11 5.22 -4.25
C LEU A 18 -11.74 6.70 -4.09
N LEU A 19 -11.32 7.12 -2.90
CA LEU A 19 -10.89 8.48 -2.62
C LEU A 19 -9.68 8.88 -3.46
N LEU A 20 -8.73 7.95 -3.65
CA LEU A 20 -7.60 8.17 -4.57
C LEU A 20 -8.12 8.43 -5.99
N PHE A 21 -8.89 7.49 -6.53
CA PHE A 21 -9.37 7.50 -7.92
C PHE A 21 -10.31 8.68 -8.22
N VAL A 22 -11.17 9.06 -7.27
CA VAL A 22 -12.14 10.15 -7.45
C VAL A 22 -11.49 11.52 -7.21
N SER A 23 -10.44 11.62 -6.38
CA SER A 23 -9.83 12.91 -6.06
C SER A 23 -9.18 13.60 -7.26
N GLN A 24 -8.67 12.85 -8.23
CA GLN A 24 -8.03 13.38 -9.44
C GLN A 24 -9.01 14.03 -10.43
N PRO A 25 -10.10 13.36 -10.88
CA PRO A 25 -11.10 14.00 -11.72
C PRO A 25 -11.81 15.13 -10.97
N VAL A 26 -11.98 15.05 -9.65
CA VAL A 26 -12.51 16.15 -8.85
C VAL A 26 -11.57 17.35 -8.86
N LEU A 27 -10.26 17.14 -8.67
CA LEU A 27 -9.27 18.21 -8.80
C LEU A 27 -9.34 18.84 -10.20
N ALA A 28 -9.31 18.02 -11.24
CA ALA A 28 -9.30 18.49 -12.62
C ALA A 28 -10.58 19.26 -12.98
N ALA A 29 -11.76 18.78 -12.54
CA ALA A 29 -13.03 19.48 -12.70
C ALA A 29 -13.08 20.80 -11.91
N ALA A 30 -12.58 20.81 -10.67
CA ALA A 30 -12.51 22.02 -9.86
C ALA A 30 -11.60 23.08 -10.49
N VAL A 31 -10.47 22.66 -11.07
CA VAL A 31 -9.57 23.57 -11.80
C VAL A 31 -10.21 24.06 -13.10
N ALA A 32 -10.89 23.20 -13.86
CA ALA A 32 -11.60 23.59 -15.07
C ALA A 32 -12.69 24.64 -14.77
N LEU A 33 -13.47 24.42 -13.71
CA LEU A 33 -14.47 25.37 -13.23
C LEU A 33 -13.83 26.70 -12.78
N TRP A 34 -12.74 26.64 -12.02
CA TRP A 34 -12.04 27.84 -11.54
C TRP A 34 -11.44 28.66 -12.69
N ARG A 35 -10.86 28.00 -13.69
CA ARG A 35 -10.30 28.63 -14.89
C ARG A 35 -11.37 28.99 -15.93
N GLN A 36 -12.62 28.60 -15.71
CA GLN A 36 -13.74 28.81 -16.64
C GLN A 36 -13.45 28.26 -18.05
N THR A 37 -12.77 27.12 -18.13
CA THR A 37 -12.42 26.48 -19.41
C THR A 37 -13.53 25.55 -19.88
N SER A 38 -13.89 25.64 -21.15
CA SER A 38 -14.83 24.71 -21.81
C SER A 38 -14.19 23.39 -22.24
N ASP A 39 -12.85 23.32 -22.20
CA ASP A 39 -12.11 22.14 -22.60
C ASP A 39 -12.33 20.97 -21.61
N PRO A 40 -12.27 19.72 -22.09
CA PRO A 40 -12.28 18.56 -21.21
C PRO A 40 -11.17 18.64 -20.16
N TRP A 41 -11.43 18.12 -18.96
CA TRP A 41 -10.52 18.21 -17.81
C TRP A 41 -9.12 17.61 -18.06
N TYR A 42 -8.97 16.72 -19.05
CA TYR A 42 -7.70 16.11 -19.46
C TYR A 42 -6.97 16.88 -20.58
N ALA A 43 -7.60 17.89 -21.18
CA ALA A 43 -7.02 18.73 -22.24
C ALA A 43 -6.22 19.93 -21.69
N ILE A 44 -6.09 20.03 -20.36
CA ILE A 44 -5.30 21.08 -19.70
C ILE A 44 -3.85 21.00 -20.19
N GLN A 45 -3.39 22.11 -20.76
CA GLN A 45 -2.00 22.25 -21.19
C GLN A 45 -1.09 22.43 -19.98
N VAL A 46 -0.04 21.62 -19.92
CA VAL A 46 0.96 21.69 -18.86
C VAL A 46 2.08 22.65 -19.28
N PRO A 47 2.40 23.68 -18.49
CA PRO A 47 3.54 24.54 -18.78
C PRO A 47 4.83 23.71 -18.81
N MET A 48 5.57 23.75 -19.91
CA MET A 48 6.81 22.96 -20.10
C MET A 48 7.82 23.13 -18.95
N GLN A 49 7.88 24.34 -18.38
CA GLN A 49 8.76 24.66 -17.24
C GLN A 49 8.40 23.88 -15.97
N LEU A 50 7.14 23.50 -15.80
CA LEU A 50 6.65 22.73 -14.64
C LEU A 50 6.59 21.23 -14.94
N ALA A 51 6.48 20.84 -16.21
CA ALA A 51 6.19 19.46 -16.60
C ALA A 51 7.31 18.47 -16.22
N TRP A 52 8.58 18.81 -16.48
CA TRP A 52 9.71 17.94 -16.10
C TRP A 52 9.97 17.91 -14.60
N PRO A 53 9.96 19.04 -13.86
CA PRO A 53 10.00 19.01 -12.40
C PRO A 53 8.87 18.18 -11.79
N ALA A 54 7.64 18.31 -12.32
CA ALA A 54 6.49 17.48 -11.93
C ALA A 54 6.76 15.99 -12.11
N ALA A 55 7.27 15.59 -13.29
CA ALA A 55 7.63 14.20 -13.58
C ALA A 55 8.72 13.67 -12.64
N VAL A 56 9.76 14.46 -12.35
CA VAL A 56 10.80 14.08 -11.40
C VAL A 56 10.22 13.84 -10.00
N MET A 57 9.36 14.74 -9.53
CA MET A 57 8.71 14.58 -8.22
C MET A 57 7.78 13.37 -8.19
N ALA A 58 7.01 13.13 -9.26
CA ALA A 58 6.17 11.94 -9.40
C ALA A 58 7.00 10.66 -9.31
N VAL A 59 8.07 10.55 -10.10
CA VAL A 59 8.96 9.39 -10.11
C VAL A 59 9.64 9.16 -8.76
N LEU A 60 10.16 10.22 -8.12
CA LEU A 60 10.78 10.11 -6.80
C LEU A 60 9.77 9.66 -5.73
N GLY A 61 8.54 10.19 -5.78
CA GLY A 61 7.47 9.79 -4.88
C GLY A 61 7.10 8.32 -5.04
N THR A 62 6.89 7.87 -6.27
CA THR A 62 6.64 6.46 -6.59
C THR A 62 7.81 5.57 -6.19
N TRP A 63 9.05 6.00 -6.41
CA TRP A 63 10.24 5.25 -6.00
C TRP A 63 10.28 5.01 -4.50
N ILE A 64 10.14 6.07 -3.69
CA ILE A 64 10.12 5.98 -2.22
C ILE A 64 9.00 5.04 -1.78
N ARG A 65 7.83 5.16 -2.42
CA ARG A 65 6.67 4.35 -2.11
C ARG A 65 6.88 2.87 -2.42
N VAL A 66 7.38 2.53 -3.61
CA VAL A 66 7.60 1.11 -3.99
C VAL A 66 8.71 0.52 -3.12
N GLN A 67 9.80 1.27 -2.87
CA GLN A 67 10.87 0.81 -2.00
C GLN A 67 10.38 0.53 -0.58
N ALA A 68 9.58 1.43 0.01
CA ALA A 68 8.97 1.21 1.31
C ALA A 68 7.99 0.03 1.29
N SER A 69 7.23 -0.13 0.21
CA SER A 69 6.30 -1.25 0.06
C SER A 69 7.01 -2.60 0.00
N SER A 70 8.27 -2.67 -0.42
CA SER A 70 9.05 -3.92 -0.47
C SER A 70 9.34 -4.54 0.90
N TYR A 71 9.16 -3.79 1.99
CA TYR A 71 9.31 -4.30 3.36
C TYR A 71 8.05 -5.00 3.87
N PHE A 72 6.93 -4.89 3.16
CA PHE A 72 5.66 -5.48 3.51
C PHE A 72 5.07 -6.25 2.33
N THR A 73 4.07 -7.09 2.59
CA THR A 73 3.27 -7.64 1.50
C THR A 73 2.32 -6.56 0.97
N SER A 74 2.08 -6.56 -0.34
CA SER A 74 1.12 -5.70 -1.03
C SER A 74 -0.26 -5.77 -0.41
N VAL A 75 -0.68 -6.96 0.05
CA VAL A 75 -1.95 -7.18 0.77
C VAL A 75 -1.99 -6.37 2.07
N LYS A 76 -0.89 -6.38 2.84
CA LYS A 76 -0.78 -5.57 4.06
C LYS A 76 -0.74 -4.07 3.74
N VAL A 77 -0.07 -3.65 2.68
CA VAL A 77 -0.05 -2.23 2.25
C VAL A 77 -1.46 -1.74 1.84
N ALA A 78 -2.25 -2.62 1.25
CA ALA A 78 -3.65 -2.37 0.91
C ALA A 78 -4.58 -2.39 2.13
N GLN A 79 -4.21 -3.09 3.21
CA GLN A 79 -5.00 -3.26 4.44
C GLN A 79 -4.26 -2.66 5.66
N PRO A 80 -4.45 -1.37 5.97
CA PRO A 80 -3.79 -0.72 7.10
C PRO A 80 -4.02 -1.36 8.49
N ASP A 81 -5.14 -2.07 8.66
CA ASP A 81 -5.45 -2.78 9.91
C ASP A 81 -4.62 -4.08 10.06
N ALA A 82 -3.92 -4.52 9.01
CA ALA A 82 -3.07 -5.69 9.06
C ALA A 82 -1.77 -5.39 9.83
N MET A 83 -1.65 -5.99 11.01
CA MET A 83 -0.47 -5.90 11.87
C MET A 83 0.73 -6.65 11.26
N THR A 84 1.93 -6.15 11.56
CA THR A 84 3.17 -6.90 11.35
C THR A 84 3.52 -7.70 12.59
N ASP A 85 4.35 -8.71 12.39
CA ASP A 85 4.93 -9.46 13.50
C ASP A 85 6.05 -8.68 14.21
N GLU A 86 6.69 -7.73 13.51
CA GLU A 86 7.79 -6.93 14.04
C GLU A 86 7.77 -5.46 13.56
N ILE A 87 8.48 -4.59 14.28
CA ILE A 87 8.72 -3.20 13.87
C ILE A 87 9.88 -3.19 12.86
N VAL A 88 9.61 -2.67 11.67
CA VAL A 88 10.64 -2.43 10.65
C VAL A 88 11.21 -1.03 10.85
N ASP A 89 12.50 -0.94 11.19
CA ASP A 89 13.23 0.32 11.43
C ASP A 89 14.40 0.56 10.44
N THR A 90 14.50 -0.28 9.41
CA THR A 90 15.56 -0.23 8.39
C THR A 90 15.10 0.43 7.09
N GLY A 91 16.06 0.91 6.29
CA GLY A 91 15.78 1.58 5.01
C GLY A 91 14.90 2.83 5.16
N PRO A 92 13.84 2.99 4.34
CA PRO A 92 12.93 4.13 4.42
C PRO A 92 12.28 4.34 5.80
N PHE A 93 11.93 3.24 6.49
CA PHE A 93 11.32 3.29 7.82
C PHE A 93 12.29 3.77 8.91
N GLY A 94 13.60 3.67 8.68
CA GLY A 94 14.61 4.27 9.55
C GLY A 94 14.80 5.78 9.35
N SER A 95 14.18 6.37 8.33
CA SER A 95 14.26 7.81 8.03
C SER A 95 13.01 8.56 8.49
N VAL A 96 11.85 7.97 8.22
CA VAL A 96 10.52 8.50 8.53
C VAL A 96 9.60 7.32 8.84
N ARG A 97 8.66 7.49 9.78
CA ARG A 97 7.77 6.38 10.20
C ARG A 97 6.82 5.95 9.08
N ASN A 98 6.49 6.87 8.18
CA ASN A 98 5.42 6.72 7.18
C ASN A 98 5.90 7.00 5.74
N PRO A 99 6.94 6.28 5.25
CA PRO A 99 7.56 6.56 3.95
C PRO A 99 6.59 6.33 2.77
N LEU A 100 5.65 5.39 2.90
CA LEU A 100 4.59 5.14 1.90
C LEU A 100 3.70 6.35 1.65
N TYR A 101 3.30 7.04 2.72
CA TYR A 101 2.45 8.23 2.64
C TYR A 101 3.25 9.45 2.18
N LEU A 102 4.51 9.57 2.64
CA LEU A 102 5.41 10.62 2.17
C LEU A 102 5.66 10.52 0.65
N GLY A 103 5.94 9.32 0.15
CA GLY A 103 6.09 9.06 -1.29
C GLY A 103 4.84 9.43 -2.08
N SER A 104 3.65 9.03 -1.60
CA SER A 104 2.39 9.44 -2.23
C SER A 104 2.15 10.95 -2.22
N LEU A 105 2.47 11.65 -1.13
CA LEU A 105 2.31 13.11 -1.08
C LEU A 105 3.24 13.81 -2.08
N LEU A 106 4.48 13.34 -2.21
CA LEU A 106 5.43 13.88 -3.18
C LEU A 106 4.96 13.64 -4.62
N GLU A 107 4.40 12.46 -4.88
CA GLU A 107 3.85 12.12 -6.19
C GLU A 107 2.61 12.94 -6.54
N PHE A 108 1.69 13.10 -5.59
CA PHE A 108 0.52 13.97 -5.75
C PHE A 108 0.89 15.43 -5.94
N PHE A 109 1.96 15.88 -5.30
CA PHE A 109 2.50 17.22 -5.56
C PHE A 109 3.01 17.34 -7.01
N GLY A 110 3.75 16.34 -7.49
CA GLY A 110 4.18 16.24 -8.89
C GLY A 110 3.01 16.28 -9.88
N TYR A 111 1.96 15.50 -9.65
CA TYR A 111 0.76 15.54 -10.48
C TYR A 111 0.04 16.89 -10.40
N ALA A 112 -0.20 17.40 -9.19
CA ALA A 112 -1.06 18.57 -9.00
C ALA A 112 -0.40 19.89 -9.39
N VAL A 113 0.94 19.99 -9.38
CA VAL A 113 1.64 21.20 -9.86
C VAL A 113 1.46 21.42 -11.36
N CYS A 114 1.11 20.39 -12.14
CA CYS A 114 0.69 20.54 -13.54
C CYS A 114 -0.54 21.45 -13.69
N PHE A 115 -1.37 21.57 -12.64
CA PHE A 115 -2.52 22.46 -12.57
C PHE A 115 -2.21 23.82 -11.94
N GLY A 116 -0.97 24.05 -11.49
CA GLY A 116 -0.51 25.26 -10.82
C GLY A 116 -0.29 25.11 -9.31
N TRP A 117 0.35 26.11 -8.70
CA TRP A 117 0.76 26.06 -7.28
C TRP A 117 -0.41 26.02 -6.29
N VAL A 118 -1.50 26.75 -6.57
CA VAL A 118 -2.67 26.78 -5.68
C VAL A 118 -3.41 25.43 -5.67
N PRO A 119 -3.76 24.81 -6.83
CA PRO A 119 -4.31 23.46 -6.86
C PRO A 119 -3.39 22.42 -6.23
N ALA A 120 -2.08 22.52 -6.46
CA ALA A 120 -1.09 21.64 -5.84
C ALA A 120 -1.13 21.72 -4.31
N PHE A 121 -1.13 22.92 -3.74
CA PHE A 121 -1.20 23.12 -2.30
C PHE A 121 -2.48 22.52 -1.71
N VAL A 122 -3.64 22.83 -2.30
CA VAL A 122 -4.94 22.32 -1.83
C VAL A 122 -5.00 20.80 -1.92
N TYR A 123 -4.53 20.22 -3.02
CA TYR A 123 -4.57 18.78 -3.25
C TYR A 123 -3.67 18.00 -2.29
N VAL A 124 -2.45 18.50 -2.05
CA VAL A 124 -1.52 17.91 -1.07
C VAL A 124 -2.03 18.09 0.35
N LEU A 125 -2.60 19.25 0.69
CA LEU A 125 -3.15 19.50 2.02
C LEU A 125 -4.32 18.55 2.32
N PHE A 126 -5.23 18.36 1.36
CA PHE A 126 -6.32 17.39 1.47
C PHE A 126 -5.79 15.98 1.75
N HIS A 127 -4.79 15.54 0.98
CA HIS A 127 -4.17 14.22 1.16
C HIS A 127 -3.40 14.08 2.46
N LEU A 128 -2.72 15.13 2.91
CA LEU A 128 -1.99 15.16 4.18
C LEU A 128 -2.95 15.00 5.36
N LEU A 129 -4.08 15.72 5.37
CA LEU A 129 -5.08 15.62 6.44
C LEU A 129 -5.71 14.22 6.49
N ARG A 130 -5.99 13.63 5.33
CA ARG A 130 -6.46 12.24 5.23
C ARG A 130 -5.42 11.26 5.76
N TYR A 131 -4.18 11.35 5.29
CA TYR A 131 -3.14 10.43 5.76
C TYR A 131 -2.79 10.64 7.23
N GLN A 132 -2.88 11.85 7.78
CA GLN A 132 -2.70 12.09 9.21
C GLN A 132 -3.68 11.27 10.06
N ARG A 133 -4.95 11.17 9.65
CA ARG A 133 -5.94 10.35 10.36
C ARG A 133 -5.60 8.86 10.28
N VAL A 134 -5.16 8.40 9.11
CA VAL A 134 -4.75 7.02 8.90
C VAL A 134 -3.54 6.66 9.77
N VAL A 135 -2.51 7.52 9.73
CA VAL A 135 -1.28 7.36 10.51
C VAL A 135 -1.57 7.34 12.01
N LEU A 136 -2.42 8.24 12.52
CA LEU A 136 -2.74 8.26 13.96
C LEU A 136 -3.36 6.94 14.45
N HIS A 137 -4.21 6.32 13.64
CA HIS A 137 -4.81 5.03 13.98
C HIS A 137 -3.81 3.88 13.82
N GLU A 138 -2.97 3.87 12.78
CA GLU A 138 -1.87 2.90 12.67
C GLU A 138 -0.90 2.98 13.86
N GLU A 139 -0.53 4.19 14.28
CA GLU A 139 0.32 4.41 15.45
C GLU A 139 -0.36 3.97 16.76
N GLU A 140 -1.68 4.11 16.89
CA GLU A 140 -2.43 3.58 18.03
C GLU A 140 -2.41 2.05 18.05
N LEU A 141 -2.59 1.40 16.90
CA LEU A 141 -2.52 -0.05 16.78
C LEU A 141 -1.12 -0.58 17.10
N PHE A 142 -0.07 0.06 16.57
CA PHE A 142 1.32 -0.32 16.89
C PHE A 142 1.68 -0.03 18.34
N GLY A 143 1.15 1.04 18.93
CA GLY A 143 1.29 1.31 20.37
C GLY A 143 0.70 0.19 21.23
N LYS A 144 -0.48 -0.34 20.86
CA LYS A 144 -1.11 -1.46 21.55
C LYS A 144 -0.37 -2.79 21.31
N ALA A 145 0.14 -3.02 20.11
CA ALA A 145 0.78 -4.28 19.73
C ALA A 145 2.23 -4.41 20.28
N PHE A 146 3.01 -3.34 20.22
CA PHE A 146 4.46 -3.38 20.49
C PHE A 146 4.90 -2.58 21.73
N GLY A 147 4.01 -1.79 22.33
CA GLY A 147 4.26 -1.07 23.59
C GLY A 147 5.57 -0.27 23.58
N THR A 148 6.47 -0.58 24.52
CA THR A 148 7.75 0.14 24.74
C THR A 148 8.66 0.16 23.50
N GLN A 149 8.68 -0.91 22.69
CA GLN A 149 9.50 -0.94 21.48
C GLN A 149 9.08 0.15 20.49
N PHE A 150 7.77 0.36 20.34
CA PHE A 150 7.23 1.41 19.48
C PHE A 150 7.50 2.82 20.02
N VAL A 151 7.45 3.00 21.35
CA VAL A 151 7.80 4.28 21.98
C VAL A 151 9.26 4.65 21.68
N THR A 152 10.19 3.71 21.85
CA THR A 152 11.62 3.93 21.54
C THR A 152 11.81 4.27 20.06
N TYR A 153 11.14 3.54 19.17
CA TYR A 153 11.16 3.82 17.73
C TYR A 153 10.68 5.24 17.40
N CYS A 154 9.59 5.70 18.01
CA CYS A 154 9.02 7.04 17.80
C CYS A 154 9.94 8.19 18.25
N GLN A 155 10.85 7.96 19.19
CA GLN A 155 11.84 8.96 19.62
C GLN A 155 12.94 9.18 18.56
N VAL A 156 13.30 8.12 17.84
CA VAL A 156 14.40 8.11 16.87
C VAL A 156 13.92 8.40 15.45
N VAL A 157 12.66 8.11 15.12
CA VAL A 157 12.13 8.27 13.76
C VAL A 157 10.97 9.28 13.73
N PRO A 158 11.10 10.41 13.00
CA PRO A 158 10.05 11.41 12.87
C PRO A 158 8.85 10.89 12.07
N ARG A 159 7.67 11.49 12.27
CA ARG A 159 6.43 11.05 11.60
C ARG A 159 6.40 11.34 10.09
N TRP A 160 6.81 12.55 9.70
CA TRP A 160 6.61 13.10 8.36
C TRP A 160 7.89 13.62 7.70
N ILE A 161 8.65 14.45 8.41
CA ILE A 161 9.84 15.09 7.85
C ILE A 161 11.04 14.20 8.16
N PRO A 162 11.71 13.61 7.16
CA PRO A 162 12.84 12.70 7.37
C PRO A 162 14.01 13.44 8.02
N ARG A 163 14.68 12.81 8.98
CA ARG A 163 15.93 13.35 9.55
C ARG A 163 17.10 13.27 8.57
N SER A 164 17.09 12.24 7.71
CA SER A 164 18.07 12.07 6.64
C SER A 164 17.35 11.59 5.37
N PRO A 165 17.14 12.46 4.37
CA PRO A 165 16.44 12.06 3.14
C PRO A 165 17.20 10.97 2.39
N TRP A 166 18.52 10.89 2.54
CA TRP A 166 19.36 9.86 1.91
C TRP A 166 18.99 8.44 2.32
N LYS A 167 18.51 8.24 3.55
CA LYS A 167 18.05 6.93 4.03
C LYS A 167 16.79 6.44 3.31
N LEU A 168 16.03 7.34 2.65
CA LEU A 168 14.88 6.96 1.81
C LEU A 168 15.27 6.28 0.50
N PHE A 169 16.56 6.28 0.17
CA PHE A 169 17.09 5.68 -1.05
C PHE A 169 18.13 4.59 -0.75
N TYR A 170 18.52 4.42 0.51
CA TYR A 170 19.58 3.50 0.92
C TYR A 170 19.10 2.04 0.95
N GLY A 171 19.92 1.11 0.46
CA GLY A 171 19.64 -0.33 0.53
C GLY A 171 18.44 -0.75 -0.32
N SER A 172 18.35 -0.26 -1.55
CA SER A 172 17.16 -0.41 -2.40
C SER A 172 16.69 -1.86 -2.53
N ARG A 173 15.51 -2.13 -1.96
CA ARG A 173 14.79 -3.40 -2.08
C ARG A 173 13.62 -3.25 -3.04
N TRP A 174 13.56 -4.15 -4.02
CA TRP A 174 12.48 -4.24 -4.99
C TRP A 174 11.91 -5.65 -4.96
N THR A 175 10.67 -5.79 -4.53
CA THR A 175 9.93 -7.04 -4.69
C THR A 175 8.92 -6.86 -5.81
N MET A 176 8.73 -7.91 -6.62
CA MET A 176 7.69 -7.90 -7.66
C MET A 176 6.32 -7.62 -7.04
N ASP A 177 6.08 -8.12 -5.83
CA ASP A 177 4.87 -7.87 -5.06
C ASP A 177 4.64 -6.38 -4.78
N ALA A 178 5.70 -5.64 -4.41
CA ALA A 178 5.62 -4.19 -4.19
C ALA A 178 5.40 -3.41 -5.49
N VAL A 179 6.03 -3.83 -6.59
CA VAL A 179 5.85 -3.19 -7.90
C VAL A 179 4.40 -3.33 -8.36
N PHE A 180 3.90 -4.57 -8.43
CA PHE A 180 2.54 -4.83 -8.90
C PHE A 180 1.48 -4.26 -7.95
N GLY A 181 1.70 -4.32 -6.63
CA GLY A 181 0.80 -3.75 -5.63
C GLY A 181 0.69 -2.22 -5.67
N ASN A 182 1.68 -1.51 -6.24
CA ASN A 182 1.67 -0.05 -6.39
C ASN A 182 1.36 0.40 -7.82
N GLY A 183 0.70 -0.45 -8.61
CA GLY A 183 0.38 -0.16 -10.01
C GLY A 183 -0.25 1.21 -10.29
N PRO A 184 -1.25 1.70 -9.53
CA PRO A 184 -1.83 3.02 -9.75
C PRO A 184 -0.79 4.15 -9.72
N PHE A 185 0.15 4.09 -8.77
CA PHE A 185 1.21 5.08 -8.61
C PHE A 185 2.24 4.99 -9.75
N ILE A 186 2.60 3.78 -10.16
CA ILE A 186 3.47 3.59 -11.34
C ILE A 186 2.81 4.13 -12.61
N GLY A 187 1.51 3.85 -12.78
CA GLY A 187 0.71 4.35 -13.90
C GLY A 187 0.60 5.87 -13.90
N LEU A 188 0.37 6.49 -12.74
CA LEU A 188 0.33 7.93 -12.57
C LEU A 188 1.69 8.57 -12.91
N ALA A 189 2.80 8.05 -12.38
CA ALA A 189 4.13 8.56 -12.71
C ALA A 189 4.46 8.44 -14.20
N ALA A 190 4.17 7.29 -14.83
CA ALA A 190 4.30 7.12 -16.27
C ALA A 190 3.43 8.13 -17.03
N GLY A 191 2.20 8.34 -16.57
CA GLY A 191 1.27 9.34 -17.06
C GLY A 191 1.85 10.75 -17.08
N VAL A 192 2.42 11.18 -15.95
CA VAL A 192 3.02 12.51 -15.81
C VAL A 192 4.26 12.65 -16.69
N ILE A 193 5.08 11.60 -16.84
CA ILE A 193 6.23 11.60 -17.77
C ILE A 193 5.76 11.82 -19.21
N VAL A 194 4.79 11.03 -19.68
CA VAL A 194 4.29 11.17 -21.06
C VAL A 194 3.61 12.53 -21.23
N SER A 195 2.91 13.02 -20.21
CA SER A 195 2.32 14.36 -20.22
C SER A 195 3.36 15.47 -20.34
N ALA A 196 4.56 15.28 -19.77
CA ALA A 196 5.67 16.22 -19.93
C ALA A 196 6.23 16.22 -21.35
N MET A 197 6.10 15.12 -22.09
CA MET A 197 6.50 15.02 -23.50
C MET A 197 5.42 15.58 -24.45
N THR A 198 4.15 15.34 -24.17
CA THR A 198 3.02 15.71 -25.06
C THR A 198 2.43 17.08 -24.76
N GLY A 199 2.72 17.66 -23.58
CA GLY A 199 2.16 18.93 -23.14
C GLY A 199 0.69 18.85 -22.70
N THR A 200 0.12 17.64 -22.59
CA THR A 200 -1.29 17.40 -22.24
C THR A 200 -1.38 16.38 -21.11
N LEU A 201 -2.40 16.47 -20.26
CA LEU A 201 -2.62 15.52 -19.16
C LEU A 201 -3.34 14.23 -19.57
N TRP A 202 -3.83 14.16 -20.81
CA TRP A 202 -4.51 12.98 -21.35
C TRP A 202 -3.80 11.64 -21.08
N PRO A 203 -2.46 11.51 -21.23
CA PRO A 203 -1.76 10.25 -21.00
C PRO A 203 -1.86 9.72 -19.57
N VAL A 204 -2.13 10.58 -18.57
CA VAL A 204 -2.32 10.14 -17.18
C VAL A 204 -3.47 9.15 -17.05
N VAL A 205 -4.57 9.40 -17.73
CA VAL A 205 -5.81 8.62 -17.59
C VAL A 205 -5.64 7.15 -17.99
N PRO A 206 -5.21 6.81 -19.22
CA PRO A 206 -5.06 5.41 -19.61
C PRO A 206 -3.90 4.71 -18.87
N LEU A 207 -2.81 5.41 -18.53
CA LEU A 207 -1.66 4.81 -17.86
C LEU A 207 -1.96 4.49 -16.39
N GLU A 208 -2.67 5.38 -15.71
CA GLU A 208 -3.17 5.11 -14.37
C GLU A 208 -4.22 4.00 -14.36
N ALA A 209 -5.15 3.99 -15.31
CA ALA A 209 -6.12 2.91 -15.45
C ALA A 209 -5.44 1.54 -15.68
N ALA A 210 -4.39 1.50 -16.50
CA ALA A 210 -3.55 0.30 -16.67
C ALA A 210 -2.86 -0.10 -15.36
N GLY A 211 -2.39 0.87 -14.58
CA GLY A 211 -1.84 0.67 -13.23
C GLY A 211 -2.85 0.06 -12.25
N PHE A 212 -4.09 0.56 -12.23
CA PHE A 212 -5.18 -0.02 -11.45
C PHE A 212 -5.53 -1.44 -11.88
N LEU A 213 -5.60 -1.69 -13.19
CA LEU A 213 -5.84 -3.03 -13.72
C LEU A 213 -4.73 -4.00 -13.29
N MET A 214 -3.47 -3.58 -13.42
CA MET A 214 -2.31 -4.36 -13.02
C MET A 214 -2.37 -4.73 -11.52
N ALA A 215 -2.60 -3.75 -10.65
CA ALA A 215 -2.71 -4.02 -9.22
C ALA A 215 -3.92 -4.90 -8.89
N GLY A 216 -5.07 -4.64 -9.53
CA GLY A 216 -6.28 -5.44 -9.36
C GLY A 216 -6.07 -6.92 -9.72
N LEU A 217 -5.45 -7.19 -10.87
CA LEU A 217 -5.09 -8.55 -11.29
C LEU A 217 -4.13 -9.20 -10.30
N HIS A 218 -3.09 -8.47 -9.86
CA HIS A 218 -2.13 -8.98 -8.87
C HIS A 218 -2.80 -9.39 -7.55
N PHE A 219 -3.72 -8.55 -7.03
CA PHE A 219 -4.48 -8.86 -5.83
C PHE A 219 -5.41 -10.05 -6.00
N LEU A 220 -6.06 -10.19 -7.17
CA LEU A 220 -6.89 -11.35 -7.48
C LEU A 220 -6.08 -12.64 -7.47
N PHE A 221 -4.92 -12.68 -8.16
CA PHE A 221 -4.05 -13.86 -8.16
C PHE A 221 -3.52 -14.21 -6.77
N ARG A 222 -3.10 -13.20 -5.99
CA ARG A 222 -2.68 -13.38 -4.59
C ARG A 222 -3.82 -13.96 -3.73
N SER A 223 -5.03 -13.44 -3.87
CA SER A 223 -6.18 -13.92 -3.09
C SER A 223 -6.53 -15.38 -3.39
N GLN A 224 -6.45 -15.78 -4.67
CA GLN A 224 -6.67 -17.17 -5.09
C GLN A 224 -5.56 -18.09 -4.56
N ALA A 225 -4.30 -17.66 -4.63
CA ALA A 225 -3.17 -18.45 -4.11
C ALA A 225 -3.29 -18.71 -2.60
N HIS A 226 -3.72 -17.70 -1.82
CA HIS A 226 -3.96 -17.87 -0.39
C HIS A 226 -5.13 -18.85 -0.11
N ALA A 227 -6.25 -18.73 -0.84
CA ALA A 227 -7.39 -19.63 -0.68
C ALA A 227 -7.03 -21.10 -1.02
N SER A 228 -6.23 -21.31 -2.07
CA SER A 228 -5.74 -22.65 -2.43
C SER A 228 -4.83 -23.24 -1.36
N ALA A 229 -3.91 -22.44 -0.79
CA ALA A 229 -3.00 -22.90 0.26
C ALA A 229 -3.73 -23.28 1.56
N GLU A 230 -4.73 -22.48 1.97
CA GLU A 230 -5.56 -22.80 3.15
C GLU A 230 -6.36 -24.10 2.94
N THR A 231 -6.87 -24.31 1.73
CA THR A 231 -7.59 -25.55 1.38
C THR A 231 -6.66 -26.76 1.45
N VAL A 232 -5.42 -26.65 0.94
CA VAL A 232 -4.42 -27.74 0.97
C VAL A 232 -4.01 -28.08 2.40
N CYS A 233 -3.68 -27.08 3.25
CA CYS A 233 -3.38 -27.35 4.66
C CYS A 233 -4.56 -27.98 5.40
N ALA A 234 -5.80 -27.52 5.12
CA ALA A 234 -6.98 -28.11 5.73
C ALA A 234 -7.22 -29.56 5.29
N THR A 235 -6.87 -29.93 4.04
CA THR A 235 -6.92 -31.33 3.59
C THR A 235 -5.82 -32.18 4.22
N GLU A 236 -4.58 -31.68 4.30
CA GLU A 236 -3.47 -32.40 4.94
C GLU A 236 -3.70 -32.64 6.45
N ASP A 237 -4.26 -31.65 7.15
CA ASP A 237 -4.62 -31.79 8.57
C ASP A 237 -5.73 -32.82 8.79
N ARG A 238 -6.70 -32.92 7.86
CA ARG A 238 -7.74 -33.96 7.90
C ARG A 238 -7.17 -35.35 7.67
N GLU A 239 -6.27 -35.51 6.69
CA GLU A 239 -5.61 -36.80 6.42
C GLU A 239 -4.74 -37.26 7.59
N ARG A 240 -3.99 -36.35 8.22
CA ARG A 240 -3.22 -36.66 9.45
C ARG A 240 -4.10 -37.08 10.61
N GLN A 241 -5.28 -36.47 10.76
CA GLN A 241 -6.24 -36.85 11.80
C GLN A 241 -6.89 -38.22 11.53
N SER A 242 -7.18 -38.56 10.26
CA SER A 242 -7.69 -39.89 9.92
C SER A 242 -6.66 -41.00 10.12
N ASP A 243 -5.41 -40.81 9.71
CA ASP A 243 -4.35 -41.81 9.90
C ASP A 243 -3.97 -42.01 11.38
N GLY A 244 -4.00 -40.94 12.18
CA GLY A 244 -3.78 -41.02 13.63
C GLY A 244 -4.86 -41.81 14.38
N SER A 245 -6.09 -41.83 13.87
CA SER A 245 -7.22 -42.56 14.48
C SER A 245 -7.22 -44.07 14.17
N GLY A 246 -6.51 -44.50 13.12
CA GLY A 246 -6.35 -45.92 12.76
C GLY A 246 -5.34 -46.66 13.64
N VAL A 247 -4.29 -45.97 14.12
CA VAL A 247 -3.20 -46.57 14.91
C VAL A 247 -3.63 -46.85 16.36
N THR A 248 -4.53 -46.04 16.93
CA THR A 248 -5.02 -46.25 18.30
C THR A 248 -5.96 -47.44 18.43
N ASN A 249 -6.66 -47.84 17.36
CA ASN A 249 -7.55 -49.01 17.37
C ASN A 249 -6.81 -50.34 17.14
N GLY A 250 -5.59 -50.33 16.58
CA GLY A 250 -4.77 -51.53 16.39
C GLY A 250 -3.99 -51.99 17.63
N LEU A 251 -3.61 -51.06 18.51
CA LEU A 251 -2.84 -51.36 19.73
C LEU A 251 -3.71 -51.77 20.93
N ALA A 252 -5.01 -51.47 20.91
CA ALA A 252 -5.96 -51.95 21.93
C ALA A 252 -6.46 -53.38 21.67
N ALA A 253 -6.33 -53.90 20.44
CA ALA A 253 -6.82 -55.23 20.05
C ALA A 253 -5.78 -56.36 20.23
N SER A 254 -4.48 -56.05 20.42
CA SER A 254 -3.43 -57.06 20.54
C SER A 254 -3.03 -57.43 21.98
N SER A 255 -3.51 -56.70 22.99
CA SER A 255 -3.18 -56.95 24.40
C SER A 255 -4.17 -57.84 25.17
N GLN A 256 -5.29 -58.25 24.56
CA GLN A 256 -6.28 -59.13 25.21
C GLN A 256 -6.11 -60.64 24.91
N SER A 257 -5.11 -61.06 24.12
CA SER A 257 -4.97 -62.49 23.74
C SER A 257 -4.03 -63.34 24.62
N TYR A 258 -3.41 -62.79 25.68
CA TYR A 258 -2.38 -63.51 26.47
C TYR A 258 -2.72 -63.77 27.95
N ALA A 259 -3.99 -63.69 28.35
CA ALA A 259 -4.43 -63.87 29.74
C ALA A 259 -5.36 -65.09 29.96
N GLY A 260 -5.23 -66.15 29.16
CA GLY A 260 -6.08 -67.33 29.33
C GLY A 260 -5.52 -68.61 28.72
N ARG A 261 -4.67 -69.30 29.47
CA ARG A 261 -4.50 -70.77 29.44
C ARG A 261 -3.67 -71.22 30.63
N GLY A 262 -4.36 -71.78 31.62
CA GLY A 262 -3.81 -72.81 32.50
C GLY A 262 -3.85 -74.17 31.80
#